data_AF-A0AAV7ED00-F1
#
_entry.id   AF-A0AAV7ED00-F1
#
_cell.length_a   1.000
_cell.length_b   1.000
_cell.length_c   1.000
_cell.angle_alpha   90.00
_cell.angle_beta   90.00
_cell.angle_gamma   90.00
#
_symmetry.space_group_name_H-M   'P 1'
#
loop_
_entity.id
_entity.type
_entity.pdbx_description
1 polymer ?
#
loop_
_entity_poly.entity_id
_entity_poly.type
_entity_poly.pdbx_seq_one_letter_code
_entity_poly.pdbx_strand_id
1 'polypeptide(L)'
;MDPSSLDSAELQKFLQQEKDRAMINQMVGKLTEVCWDKCITSTPGSKFSSSETNCLTNCAQRYFDLSVMIVKRFQSMLAGVGRVKRMRSTLRHPSEIKRPYLLAVHLRRSNGYFMVSNISRR
;
A
#
# COMPACT_ATOMS: atom_id res chain seq x y z
N MET A 1 3.16 7.78 -37.09
CA MET A 1 2.59 7.79 -35.72
C MET A 1 3.72 8.25 -34.81
N ASP A 2 3.65 9.50 -34.35
CA ASP A 2 4.70 10.15 -33.57
C ASP A 2 4.50 9.79 -32.08
N PRO A 3 5.48 9.18 -31.38
CA PRO A 3 5.31 8.67 -30.02
C PRO A 3 5.23 9.77 -28.95
N SER A 4 5.42 11.03 -29.34
CA SER A 4 5.48 12.20 -28.48
C SER A 4 4.11 12.69 -27.98
N SER A 5 3.00 12.25 -28.58
CA SER A 5 1.62 12.57 -28.12
C SER A 5 1.06 11.56 -27.10
N LEU A 6 1.87 10.58 -26.67
CA LEU A 6 1.48 9.55 -25.69
C LEU A 6 1.63 10.01 -24.23
N ASP A 7 2.13 11.22 -24.00
CA ASP A 7 2.38 11.77 -22.65
C ASP A 7 1.32 12.78 -22.21
N SER A 8 0.05 12.53 -22.58
CA SER A 8 -1.04 13.29 -21.98
C SER A 8 -1.39 12.67 -20.62
N ALA A 9 -1.43 13.49 -19.57
CA ALA A 9 -1.80 13.05 -18.23
C ALA A 9 -3.17 12.31 -18.20
N GLU A 10 -4.08 12.67 -19.09
CA GLU A 10 -5.37 12.00 -19.25
C GLU A 10 -5.22 10.58 -19.83
N LEU A 11 -4.36 10.38 -20.84
CA LEU A 11 -4.07 9.05 -21.37
C LEU A 11 -3.41 8.16 -20.32
N GLN A 12 -2.46 8.69 -19.53
CA GLN A 12 -1.83 7.93 -18.45
C GLN A 12 -2.86 7.48 -17.41
N LYS A 13 -3.79 8.36 -17.04
CA LYS A 13 -4.90 8.04 -16.12
C LYS A 13 -5.82 6.97 -16.70
N PHE A 14 -6.20 7.10 -17.97
CA PHE A 14 -7.00 6.09 -18.66
C PHE A 14 -6.30 4.73 -18.69
N LEU A 15 -5.01 4.70 -19.04
CA LEU A 15 -4.22 3.47 -19.05
C LEU A 15 -4.12 2.83 -17.66
N GLN A 16 -4.00 3.63 -16.59
CA GLN A 16 -3.99 3.11 -15.23
C GLN A 16 -5.33 2.45 -14.87
N GLN A 17 -6.45 3.10 -15.19
CA GLN A 17 -7.79 2.56 -14.94
C GLN A 17 -8.02 1.25 -15.69
N GLU A 18 -7.62 1.17 -16.95
CA GLU A 18 -7.77 -0.05 -17.74
C GLU A 18 -6.85 -1.18 -17.26
N LYS A 19 -5.63 -0.85 -16.79
CA LYS A 19 -4.76 -1.82 -16.10
C LYS A 19 -5.41 -2.38 -14.84
N ASP A 20 -5.99 -1.52 -14.02
CA ASP A 20 -6.65 -1.93 -12.77
C ASP A 20 -7.86 -2.84 -13.07
N ARG A 21 -8.67 -2.49 -14.08
CA ARG A 21 -9.79 -3.34 -14.54
C ARG A 21 -9.32 -4.70 -15.05
N ALA A 22 -8.28 -4.73 -15.88
CA ALA A 22 -7.72 -5.97 -16.39
C ALA A 22 -7.19 -6.86 -15.25
N MET A 23 -6.50 -6.27 -14.27
CA MET A 23 -6.01 -6.98 -13.09
C MET A 23 -7.14 -7.58 -12.25
N ILE A 24 -8.20 -6.81 -11.99
CA ILE A 24 -9.38 -7.29 -11.27
C ILE A 24 -10.05 -8.44 -12.02
N ASN A 25 -10.22 -8.31 -13.35
CA ASN A 25 -10.82 -9.36 -14.17
C ASN A 25 -10.01 -10.66 -14.10
N GLN A 26 -8.68 -10.57 -14.19
CA GLN A 26 -7.81 -11.74 -14.05
C GLN A 26 -7.93 -12.38 -12.67
N MET A 27 -8.00 -11.56 -11.62
CA MET A 27 -8.16 -12.01 -10.25
C MET A 27 -9.50 -12.73 -10.03
N VAL A 28 -10.60 -12.16 -10.54
CA VAL A 28 -11.92 -12.80 -10.50
C VAL A 28 -11.92 -14.14 -11.24
N GLY A 29 -11.27 -14.19 -12.41
CA GLY A 29 -11.11 -15.44 -13.15
C GLY A 29 -10.37 -16.50 -12.34
N LYS A 30 -9.26 -16.14 -11.68
CA LYS A 30 -8.49 -17.07 -10.84
C LYS A 30 -9.22 -17.52 -9.59
N LEU A 31 -9.93 -16.62 -8.92
CA LEU A 31 -10.83 -16.98 -7.83
C LEU A 31 -11.89 -17.98 -8.27
N THR A 32 -12.48 -17.74 -9.44
CA THR A 32 -13.53 -18.59 -10.00
C THR A 32 -12.98 -19.99 -10.26
N GLU A 33 -11.87 -20.12 -10.97
CA GLU A 33 -11.19 -21.40 -11.24
C GLU A 33 -10.89 -22.16 -9.93
N VAL A 34 -10.17 -21.52 -9.01
CA VAL A 34 -9.71 -22.19 -7.77
C VAL A 34 -10.87 -22.58 -6.85
N CYS A 35 -11.88 -21.70 -6.71
CA CYS A 35 -13.00 -21.99 -5.82
C CYS A 35 -14.02 -22.93 -6.44
N TRP A 36 -14.16 -22.92 -7.76
CA TRP A 36 -14.99 -23.89 -8.48
C TRP A 36 -14.50 -25.31 -8.22
N ASP A 37 -13.21 -25.58 -8.47
CA ASP A 37 -12.62 -26.92 -8.29
C ASP A 37 -12.69 -27.43 -6.84
N LYS A 38 -12.70 -26.51 -5.87
CA LYS A 38 -12.76 -26.86 -4.44
C LYS A 38 -14.17 -27.09 -3.94
N CYS A 39 -15.14 -26.32 -4.43
CA CYS A 39 -16.47 -26.26 -3.84
C CYS A 39 -17.53 -27.00 -4.66
N ILE A 40 -17.33 -27.12 -5.97
CA ILE A 40 -18.31 -27.73 -6.88
C ILE A 40 -17.78 -29.10 -7.32
N THR A 41 -18.19 -30.13 -6.58
CA THR A 41 -17.72 -31.52 -6.78
C THR A 41 -18.68 -32.37 -7.62
N SER A 42 -19.86 -31.83 -7.93
CA SER A 42 -20.90 -32.46 -8.75
C SER A 42 -21.58 -31.38 -9.56
N THR A 43 -22.30 -31.76 -10.61
CA THR A 43 -23.08 -30.80 -11.41
C THR A 43 -24.06 -30.06 -10.49
N PRO A 44 -23.92 -28.75 -10.31
CA PRO A 44 -24.80 -27.99 -9.44
C PRO A 44 -26.22 -27.95 -10.03
N GLY A 45 -27.21 -27.83 -9.15
CA GLY A 45 -28.60 -27.63 -9.56
C GLY A 45 -28.85 -26.24 -10.14
N SER A 46 -30.12 -25.85 -10.26
CA SER A 46 -30.51 -24.50 -10.70
C SER A 46 -30.05 -23.38 -9.76
N LYS A 47 -29.63 -23.73 -8.55
CA LYS A 47 -29.05 -22.86 -7.52
C LYS A 47 -27.99 -23.63 -6.75
N PHE A 48 -27.03 -22.90 -6.19
CA PHE A 48 -26.11 -23.48 -5.22
C PHE A 48 -26.85 -23.90 -3.95
N SER A 49 -26.50 -25.07 -3.42
CA SER A 49 -26.86 -25.50 -2.08
C SER A 49 -26.27 -24.56 -1.02
N SER A 50 -26.77 -24.66 0.21
CA SER A 50 -26.23 -23.90 1.34
C SER A 50 -24.76 -24.24 1.61
N SER A 51 -24.37 -25.51 1.47
CA SER A 51 -22.98 -25.95 1.61
C SER A 51 -22.07 -25.37 0.53
N GLU A 52 -22.49 -25.36 -0.73
CA GLU A 52 -21.70 -24.78 -1.84
C GLU A 52 -21.55 -23.27 -1.66
N THR A 53 -22.63 -22.56 -1.31
CA THR A 53 -22.60 -21.11 -1.05
C THR A 53 -21.65 -20.77 0.09
N ASN A 54 -21.71 -21.52 1.19
CA ASN A 54 -20.79 -21.36 2.32
C ASN A 54 -19.34 -21.68 1.92
N CYS A 55 -19.12 -22.74 1.14
CA CYS A 55 -17.79 -23.09 0.65
C CYS A 55 -17.20 -21.98 -0.22
N LEU A 56 -17.95 -21.50 -1.21
CA LEU A 56 -17.51 -20.45 -2.14
C LEU A 56 -17.16 -19.15 -1.39
N THR A 57 -17.98 -18.76 -0.42
CA THR A 57 -17.74 -17.58 0.43
C THR A 57 -16.44 -17.71 1.21
N ASN A 58 -16.24 -18.84 1.89
CA ASN A 58 -15.04 -19.10 2.67
C ASN A 58 -13.79 -19.25 1.78
N CYS A 59 -13.94 -19.89 0.61
CA CYS A 59 -12.85 -20.07 -0.35
C CYS A 59 -12.34 -18.72 -0.86
N ALA A 60 -13.25 -17.84 -1.29
CA ALA A 60 -12.88 -16.52 -1.79
C ALA A 60 -12.14 -15.71 -0.71
N GLN A 61 -12.68 -15.65 0.52
CA GLN A 61 -12.05 -14.95 1.64
C GLN A 61 -10.64 -15.48 1.92
N ARG A 62 -10.48 -16.81 2.04
CA ARG A 62 -9.18 -17.43 2.30
C ARG A 62 -8.18 -17.23 1.17
N TYR A 63 -8.64 -17.23 -0.08
CA TYR A 63 -7.78 -16.98 -1.24
C TYR A 63 -7.19 -15.56 -1.20
N PHE A 64 -8.02 -14.56 -0.90
CA PHE A 64 -7.56 -13.18 -0.74
C PHE A 64 -6.57 -13.02 0.41
N ASP A 65 -6.90 -13.58 1.58
CA ASP A 65 -6.04 -13.51 2.77
C ASP A 65 -4.65 -14.12 2.49
N LEU A 66 -4.63 -15.28 1.84
CA LEU A 66 -3.40 -15.96 1.46
C LEU A 66 -2.62 -15.15 0.42
N SER A 67 -3.30 -14.61 -0.60
CA SER A 67 -2.65 -13.80 -1.64
C SER A 67 -1.95 -12.58 -1.05
N VAL A 68 -2.63 -11.87 -0.13
CA VAL A 68 -2.05 -10.71 0.57
C VAL A 68 -0.90 -11.13 1.47
N MET A 69 -1.03 -12.24 2.20
CA MET A 69 0.05 -12.79 3.04
C MET A 69 1.31 -13.09 2.22
N ILE A 70 1.14 -13.75 1.08
CA ILE A 70 2.22 -14.11 0.16
C ILE A 70 2.93 -12.85 -0.34
N VAL A 71 2.18 -11.86 -0.83
CA VAL A 71 2.74 -10.59 -1.31
C VAL A 71 3.50 -9.87 -0.20
N LYS A 72 2.94 -9.77 1.01
CA LYS A 72 3.62 -9.16 2.17
C LYS A 72 4.93 -9.87 2.52
N ARG A 73 4.95 -11.21 2.43
CA ARG A 73 6.16 -11.99 2.67
C ARG A 73 7.22 -11.71 1.62
N PHE A 74 6.86 -11.67 0.34
CA PHE A 74 7.79 -11.31 -0.73
C PHE A 74 8.34 -9.89 -0.56
N GLN A 75 7.50 -8.91 -0.25
CA GLN A 75 7.92 -7.55 0.06
C GLN A 75 8.91 -7.50 1.22
N SER A 76 8.66 -8.26 2.29
CA SER A 76 9.55 -8.35 3.45
C SER A 76 10.91 -8.95 3.09
N MET A 77 10.95 -9.96 2.21
CA MET A 77 12.20 -10.55 1.72
C MET A 77 12.97 -9.58 0.84
N LEU A 78 12.31 -8.90 -0.11
CA LEU A 78 12.93 -7.92 -1.00
C LEU A 78 13.48 -6.70 -0.24
N ALA A 79 12.76 -6.23 0.79
CA ALA A 79 13.25 -5.17 1.68
C ALA A 79 14.50 -5.58 2.49
N GLY A 80 14.76 -6.88 2.63
CA GLY A 80 15.94 -7.43 3.28
C GLY A 80 17.19 -7.53 2.38
N VAL A 81 17.03 -7.53 1.05
CA VAL A 81 18.11 -7.78 0.06
C VAL A 81 19.01 -6.54 -0.19
N GLY A 82 18.72 -5.39 0.42
CA GLY A 82 19.38 -4.11 0.10
C GLY A 82 20.08 -3.37 1.25
N ARG A 83 20.24 -3.95 2.45
CA ARG A 83 20.98 -3.27 3.52
C ARG A 83 22.49 -3.51 3.41
N VAL A 84 23.11 -3.00 2.35
CA VAL A 84 24.44 -2.39 2.55
C VAL A 84 24.16 -1.20 3.46
N LYS A 85 24.33 -1.36 4.78
CA LYS A 85 24.46 -0.22 5.69
C LYS A 85 25.60 0.58 5.09
N ARG A 86 25.29 1.66 4.36
CA ARG A 86 26.27 2.70 4.08
C ARG A 86 26.75 3.12 5.46
N MET A 87 27.93 2.65 5.84
CA MET A 87 28.67 3.11 6.99
C MET A 87 28.81 4.61 6.75
N ARG A 88 27.91 5.41 7.32
CA ARG A 88 28.02 6.86 7.26
C ARG A 88 29.23 7.14 8.14
N SER A 89 30.40 7.24 7.52
CA SER A 89 31.61 7.73 8.18
C SER A 89 31.21 9.01 8.90
N THR A 90 31.21 8.97 10.22
CA THR A 90 31.17 10.15 11.06
C THR A 90 32.50 10.89 10.88
N LEU A 91 32.68 11.51 9.70
CA LEU A 91 33.67 12.55 9.53
C LEU A 91 33.18 13.75 10.34
N ARG A 92 33.79 13.82 11.51
CA ARG A 92 33.73 14.82 12.56
C ARG A 92 33.91 16.22 11.96
N HIS A 93 32.84 17.00 11.88
CA HIS A 93 32.94 18.46 11.74
C HIS A 93 32.95 19.08 13.14
N PRO A 94 34.00 19.86 13.52
CA PRO A 94 34.07 20.52 14.82
C PRO A 94 33.39 21.89 14.76
N SER A 95 32.05 21.95 14.67
CA SER A 95 31.34 23.24 14.78
C SER A 95 29.89 23.18 15.26
N GLU A 96 29.37 22.08 15.80
CA GLU A 96 27.99 22.03 16.30
C GLU A 96 27.95 21.62 17.79
N ILE A 97 28.29 22.58 18.66
CA ILE A 97 27.90 22.55 20.08
C ILE A 97 26.39 22.85 20.12
N LYS A 98 25.55 21.83 19.94
CA LYS A 98 24.12 21.94 20.28
C LYS A 98 23.93 21.55 21.74
N ARG A 99 23.75 22.56 22.59
CA ARG A 99 23.16 22.38 23.91
C ARG A 99 21.80 21.69 23.74
N PRO A 100 21.54 20.57 24.44
CA PRO A 100 20.19 20.07 24.67
C PRO A 100 19.50 21.00 25.67
N TYR A 101 18.19 20.88 25.83
CA TYR A 101 17.29 21.67 26.68
C TYR A 101 16.56 22.84 25.99
N LEU A 102 15.24 22.82 26.20
CA LEU A 102 14.15 23.70 25.76
C LEU A 102 13.38 23.21 24.53
N LEU A 103 12.54 22.17 24.70
CA LEU A 103 11.16 22.15 25.23
C LEU A 103 10.10 22.73 24.29
N ALA A 104 9.16 21.83 23.96
CA ALA A 104 7.83 22.00 23.39
C ALA A 104 7.23 23.41 23.44
N VAL A 105 6.96 23.97 22.25
CA VAL A 105 6.05 25.12 22.09
C VAL A 105 4.62 24.61 22.24
N HIS A 106 4.00 24.99 23.36
CA HIS A 106 2.57 24.90 23.58
C HIS A 106 1.87 25.97 22.70
N LEU A 107 1.05 25.54 21.74
CA LEU A 107 0.15 26.45 21.00
C LEU A 107 -0.99 26.88 21.93
N ARG A 108 -0.94 28.10 22.49
CA ARG A 108 -2.11 28.74 23.11
C ARG A 108 -2.84 29.57 22.04
N ARG A 109 -4.10 29.23 21.80
CA ARG A 109 -5.03 29.95 20.92
C ARG A 109 -5.65 31.11 21.70
N SER A 110 -5.46 32.34 21.26
CA SER A 110 -6.28 33.48 21.68
C SER A 110 -6.45 34.45 20.51
N ASN A 111 -7.71 34.72 20.17
CA ASN A 111 -8.16 35.78 19.26
C ASN A 111 -7.43 35.89 17.91
N GLY A 112 -7.43 34.82 17.11
CA GLY A 112 -7.47 34.91 15.65
C GLY A 112 -6.25 35.50 14.91
N TYR A 113 -5.17 35.89 15.58
CA TYR A 113 -3.98 36.47 14.94
C TYR A 113 -2.72 35.76 15.41
N PHE A 114 -1.95 35.17 14.47
CA PHE A 114 -0.59 34.69 14.74
C PHE A 114 0.37 35.89 14.76
N MET A 115 0.77 36.32 15.95
CA MET A 115 1.87 37.28 16.11
C MET A 115 3.19 36.50 16.27
N VAL A 116 4.13 36.72 15.35
CA VAL A 116 5.50 36.20 15.46
C VAL A 116 6.28 37.15 16.37
N SER A 117 6.30 36.86 17.67
CA SER A 117 7.16 37.59 18.61
C SER A 117 8.49 36.86 18.78
N ASN A 118 9.55 37.43 18.20
CA ASN A 118 10.91 37.12 18.61
C ASN A 118 11.12 37.68 20.03
N ILE A 119 11.32 36.81 21.02
CA ILE A 119 11.91 37.25 22.29
C ILE A 119 13.04 36.31 22.71
N SER A 120 14.15 36.98 23.02
CA SER A 120 15.47 36.49 23.35
C SER A 120 15.51 35.74 24.68
N ARG A 121 16.47 34.82 24.80
CA ARG A 121 16.76 33.98 25.97
C ARG A 121 16.86 34.78 27.28
N ARG A 122 16.28 34.23 28.35
CA ARG A 122 16.90 34.15 29.68
C ARG A 122 16.62 32.77 30.25
#